data_AF-A0A0F9Q4R8-F1
#
_entry.id   AF-A0A0F9Q4R8-F1
#
_cell.length_a   1.000
_cell.length_b   1.000
_cell.length_c   1.000
_cell.angle_alpha   90.00
_cell.angle_beta   90.00
_cell.angle_gamma   90.00
#
_symmetry.space_group_name_H-M   'P 1'
#
loop_
_entity.id
_entity.type
_entity.pdbx_description
1 polymer ?
#
loop_
_entity_poly.entity_id
_entity_poly.type
_entity_poly.pdbx_seq_one_letter_code
_entity_poly.pdbx_strand_id
1 'polypeptide(L)'
;MTIKHKVFVSYHHENDEEYRKEFERIFNNIYVSKSVDIGDIDPNLNTETVRRKIREEYLGDTSVTVVLVGKETWKRKHVDWEISASIRKTKISPRSGLLGIILPTHSNYGKETYTRYLIPPRLYDNIECKYASIFDWSKDSNKVQNWIHQAFLRRDQTNPNNKRLLFAKNRSGDRWY
;
A
#
# COMPACT_ATOMS: atom_id res chain seq x y z
N MET A 1 -11.84 -21.96 10.55
CA MET A 1 -11.28 -21.64 9.22
C MET A 1 -10.53 -20.33 9.32
N THR A 2 -9.25 -20.30 8.95
CA THR A 2 -8.49 -19.05 8.85
C THR A 2 -8.87 -18.33 7.55
N ILE A 3 -9.43 -17.12 7.66
CA ILE A 3 -9.77 -16.32 6.48
C ILE A 3 -8.45 -15.84 5.86
N LYS A 4 -8.18 -16.28 4.63
CA LYS A 4 -7.02 -15.82 3.85
C LYS A 4 -7.45 -14.75 2.86
N HIS A 5 -6.73 -13.64 2.86
CA HIS A 5 -6.94 -12.53 1.94
C HIS A 5 -5.91 -12.57 0.82
N LYS A 6 -6.28 -12.08 -0.37
CA LYS A 6 -5.33 -11.82 -1.46
C LYS A 6 -4.71 -10.46 -1.23
N VAL A 7 -3.40 -10.44 -0.97
CA VAL A 7 -2.67 -9.26 -0.51
C VAL A 7 -1.68 -8.83 -1.58
N PHE A 8 -1.78 -7.57 -1.99
CA PHE A 8 -0.76 -6.89 -2.77
C PHE A 8 0.15 -6.09 -1.84
N VAL A 9 1.46 -6.17 -2.03
CA VAL A 9 2.42 -5.45 -1.19
C VAL A 9 3.11 -4.36 -2.00
N SER A 10 2.85 -3.10 -1.64
CA SER A 10 3.43 -1.88 -2.20
C SER A 10 4.58 -1.39 -1.31
N TYR A 11 5.74 -1.07 -1.89
CA TYR A 11 6.94 -0.70 -1.14
C TYR A 11 7.96 0.04 -2.01
N HIS A 12 9.07 0.50 -1.41
CA HIS A 12 10.18 1.06 -2.16
C HIS A 12 11.13 -0.04 -2.64
N HIS A 13 11.13 -0.37 -3.94
CA HIS A 13 11.86 -1.54 -4.43
C HIS A 13 13.36 -1.50 -4.12
N GLU A 14 14.03 -0.36 -4.34
CA GLU A 14 15.49 -0.28 -4.12
C GLU A 14 15.90 -0.34 -2.63
N ASN A 15 15.02 0.01 -1.69
CA ASN A 15 15.38 0.23 -0.28
C ASN A 15 14.71 -0.75 0.69
N ASP A 16 13.54 -1.28 0.33
CA ASP A 16 12.68 -2.05 1.23
C ASP A 16 12.44 -3.49 0.72
N GLU A 17 13.14 -3.94 -0.33
CA GLU A 17 13.04 -5.29 -0.92
C GLU A 17 13.22 -6.41 0.11
N GLU A 18 14.20 -6.27 1.00
CA GLU A 18 14.45 -7.29 2.02
C GLU A 18 13.29 -7.42 3.01
N TYR A 19 12.64 -6.31 3.38
CA TYR A 19 11.42 -6.35 4.20
C TYR A 19 10.24 -6.94 3.43
N ARG A 20 10.16 -6.70 2.12
CA ARG A 20 9.16 -7.34 1.28
C ARG A 20 9.37 -8.85 1.23
N LYS A 21 10.58 -9.34 1.02
CA LYS A 21 10.89 -10.79 1.04
C LYS A 21 10.64 -11.39 2.42
N GLU A 22 10.97 -10.68 3.49
CA GLU A 22 10.70 -11.10 4.85
C GLU A 22 9.18 -11.19 5.12
N PHE A 23 8.40 -10.20 4.69
CA PHE A 23 6.93 -10.21 4.80
C PHE A 23 6.35 -11.47 4.18
N GLU A 24 6.77 -11.79 2.95
CA GLU A 24 6.39 -13.04 2.29
C GLU A 24 6.79 -14.29 3.05
N ARG A 25 8.03 -14.36 3.50
CA ARG A 25 8.54 -15.54 4.21
C ARG A 25 7.75 -15.82 5.49
N ILE A 26 7.41 -14.79 6.25
CA ILE A 26 6.73 -14.93 7.54
C ILE A 26 5.23 -15.25 7.35
N PHE A 27 4.61 -14.69 6.30
CA PHE A 27 3.15 -14.65 6.19
C PHE A 27 2.57 -15.37 4.96
N ASN A 28 3.39 -16.10 4.19
CA ASN A 28 2.94 -16.92 3.04
C ASN A 28 1.79 -17.89 3.35
N ASN A 29 1.60 -18.25 4.62
CA ASN A 29 0.59 -19.17 5.08
C ASN A 29 -0.74 -18.49 5.43
N ILE A 30 -0.75 -17.18 5.70
CA ILE A 30 -1.94 -16.43 6.15
C ILE A 30 -2.57 -15.55 5.06
N TYR A 31 -1.88 -15.28 3.96
CA TYR A 31 -2.42 -14.56 2.79
C TYR A 31 -1.86 -15.10 1.48
N VAL A 32 -2.47 -14.71 0.35
CA VAL A 32 -1.96 -14.97 -1.00
C VAL A 32 -1.24 -13.72 -1.50
N SER A 33 0.08 -13.78 -1.62
CA SER A 33 0.92 -12.65 -2.04
C SER A 33 0.78 -12.39 -3.53
N LYS A 34 0.64 -11.12 -3.91
CA LYS A 34 0.92 -10.62 -5.24
C LYS A 34 1.97 -9.54 -5.14
N SER A 35 3.07 -9.70 -5.85
CA SER A 35 4.06 -8.67 -6.11
C SER A 35 4.39 -8.69 -7.57
N VAL A 36 4.50 -7.49 -8.15
CA VAL A 36 5.15 -7.36 -9.44
C VAL A 36 5.97 -6.09 -9.46
N ASP A 37 7.11 -6.17 -10.13
CA ASP A 37 7.94 -5.01 -10.45
C ASP A 37 7.24 -4.11 -11.46
N ILE A 38 6.73 -2.97 -11.01
CA ILE A 38 6.15 -1.92 -11.86
C ILE A 38 7.24 -1.08 -12.57
N GLY A 39 8.51 -1.49 -12.47
CA GLY A 39 9.65 -0.84 -13.12
C GLY A 39 9.48 -0.62 -14.62
N ASP A 40 8.63 -1.41 -15.28
CA ASP A 40 8.45 -1.44 -16.74
C ASP A 40 7.24 -0.64 -17.26
N ILE A 41 6.44 0.03 -16.41
CA ILE A 41 5.36 0.89 -16.93
C ILE A 41 5.97 2.19 -17.45
N ASP A 42 5.98 2.33 -18.78
CA ASP A 42 6.47 3.52 -19.48
C ASP A 42 5.91 4.80 -18.83
N PRO A 43 6.79 5.68 -18.30
CA PRO A 43 6.39 6.90 -17.61
C PRO A 43 5.65 7.90 -18.49
N ASN A 44 5.74 7.75 -19.82
CA ASN A 44 5.06 8.60 -20.78
C ASN A 44 3.62 8.13 -21.07
N LEU A 45 3.22 6.97 -20.56
CA LEU A 45 1.84 6.52 -20.69
C LEU A 45 0.91 7.49 -19.96
N ASN A 46 -0.23 7.78 -20.60
CA ASN A 46 -1.24 8.58 -19.96
C ASN A 46 -1.69 7.91 -18.65
N THR A 47 -2.07 8.73 -17.67
CA THR A 47 -2.45 8.30 -16.31
C THR A 47 -3.55 7.22 -16.31
N GLU A 48 -4.47 7.25 -17.28
CA GLU A 48 -5.55 6.27 -17.37
C GLU A 48 -5.04 4.89 -17.81
N THR A 49 -4.14 4.84 -18.79
CA THR A 49 -3.48 3.63 -19.27
C THR A 49 -2.59 3.02 -18.21
N VAL A 50 -1.80 3.83 -17.49
CA VAL A 50 -1.02 3.38 -16.34
C VAL A 50 -1.92 2.72 -15.30
N ARG A 51 -3.01 3.39 -14.90
CA ARG A 51 -3.97 2.85 -13.93
C ARG A 51 -4.64 1.57 -14.43
N ARG A 52 -4.96 1.49 -15.73
CA ARG A 52 -5.58 0.31 -16.33
C ARG A 52 -4.63 -0.88 -16.29
N LYS A 53 -3.38 -0.71 -16.71
CA LYS A 53 -2.34 -1.75 -16.60
C LYS A 53 -2.16 -2.19 -15.15
N ILE A 54 -1.95 -1.25 -14.22
CA ILE A 54 -1.83 -1.54 -12.77
C ILE A 54 -3.03 -2.38 -12.27
N ARG A 55 -4.24 -2.13 -12.77
CA ARG A 55 -5.41 -2.89 -12.35
C ARG A 55 -5.53 -4.25 -13.02
N GLU A 56 -5.45 -4.29 -14.34
CA GLU A 56 -5.66 -5.50 -15.15
C GLU A 56 -4.59 -6.56 -14.86
N GLU A 57 -3.33 -6.13 -14.80
CA GLU A 57 -2.20 -7.05 -14.65
C GLU A 57 -1.91 -7.37 -13.18
N TYR A 58 -2.24 -6.49 -12.22
CA TYR A 58 -1.69 -6.57 -10.86
C TYR A 58 -2.71 -6.57 -9.71
N LEU A 59 -3.84 -5.86 -9.84
CA LEU A 59 -4.79 -5.65 -8.72
C LEU A 59 -6.18 -6.28 -8.91
N GLY A 60 -6.49 -6.84 -10.08
CA GLY A 60 -7.85 -7.24 -10.45
C GLY A 60 -8.54 -8.17 -9.46
N ASP A 61 -7.74 -8.98 -8.75
CA ASP A 61 -8.18 -9.99 -7.78
C ASP A 61 -7.53 -9.78 -6.40
N THR A 62 -7.01 -8.58 -6.12
CA THR A 62 -6.50 -8.22 -4.80
C THR A 62 -7.65 -7.79 -3.88
N SER A 63 -7.58 -8.19 -2.62
CA SER A 63 -8.57 -7.86 -1.60
C SER A 63 -8.08 -6.81 -0.60
N VAL A 64 -6.77 -6.75 -0.36
CA VAL A 64 -6.10 -5.80 0.52
C VAL A 64 -4.76 -5.39 -0.08
N THR A 65 -4.46 -4.10 -0.04
CA THR A 65 -3.14 -3.54 -0.36
C THR A 65 -2.44 -3.17 0.93
N VAL A 66 -1.27 -3.75 1.16
CA VAL A 66 -0.36 -3.45 2.26
C VAL A 66 0.75 -2.56 1.72
N VAL A 67 0.96 -1.40 2.35
CA VAL A 67 2.05 -0.48 2.01
C VAL A 67 3.13 -0.62 3.09
N LEU A 68 4.31 -1.11 2.72
CA LEU A 68 5.48 -1.11 3.60
C LEU A 68 6.13 0.28 3.56
N VAL A 69 6.11 0.97 4.70
CA VAL A 69 6.47 2.38 4.83
C VAL A 69 7.85 2.48 5.48
N GLY A 70 8.89 2.39 4.64
CA GLY A 70 10.28 2.70 4.97
C GLY A 70 10.62 4.17 4.82
N LYS A 71 11.91 4.51 5.05
CA LYS A 71 12.42 5.90 5.10
C LYS A 71 12.03 6.76 3.90
N GLU A 72 12.02 6.18 2.71
CA GLU A 72 11.87 6.92 1.45
C GLU A 72 10.65 6.50 0.63
N THR A 73 9.80 5.63 1.17
CA THR A 73 8.62 5.11 0.45
C THR A 73 7.67 6.23 0.04
N TRP A 74 7.52 7.28 0.86
CA TRP A 74 6.68 8.43 0.56
C TRP A 74 7.09 9.19 -0.71
N LYS A 75 8.34 9.03 -1.14
CA LYS A 75 8.90 9.69 -2.32
C LYS A 75 8.48 9.01 -3.62
N ARG A 76 8.00 7.76 -3.57
CA ARG A 76 7.88 6.92 -4.75
C ARG A 76 6.58 7.12 -5.50
N LYS A 77 6.67 7.38 -6.82
CA LYS A 77 5.50 7.55 -7.68
C LYS A 77 4.69 6.26 -7.84
N HIS A 78 5.37 5.12 -7.94
CA HIS A 78 4.69 3.84 -8.14
C HIS A 78 3.85 3.47 -6.92
N VAL A 79 4.35 3.72 -5.70
CA VAL A 79 3.56 3.57 -4.46
C VAL A 79 2.29 4.44 -4.49
N ASP A 80 2.39 5.71 -4.92
CA ASP A 80 1.21 6.57 -5.07
C ASP A 80 0.21 6.01 -6.10
N TRP A 81 0.71 5.50 -7.23
CA TRP A 81 -0.09 4.94 -8.30
C TRP A 81 -0.78 3.64 -7.89
N GLU A 82 -0.06 2.74 -7.21
CA GLU A 82 -0.56 1.48 -6.66
C GLU A 82 -1.67 1.70 -5.64
N ILE A 83 -1.49 2.63 -4.69
CA ILE A 83 -2.53 3.00 -3.73
C ILE A 83 -3.75 3.54 -4.49
N SER A 84 -3.55 4.46 -5.44
CA SER A 84 -4.64 5.07 -6.22
C SER A 84 -5.44 4.03 -7.01
N ALA A 85 -4.77 3.07 -7.63
CA ALA A 85 -5.42 2.01 -8.39
C ALA A 85 -6.17 1.02 -7.47
N SER A 86 -5.57 0.67 -6.32
CA SER A 86 -6.11 -0.29 -5.35
C SER A 86 -7.45 0.14 -4.75
N ILE A 87 -7.58 1.43 -4.42
CA ILE A 87 -8.77 1.95 -3.73
C ILE A 87 -9.88 2.39 -4.69
N ARG A 88 -9.66 2.30 -6.01
CA ARG A 88 -10.67 2.66 -7.01
C ARG A 88 -11.65 1.50 -7.21
N LYS A 89 -12.96 1.76 -7.10
CA LYS A 89 -14.01 0.83 -7.50
C LYS A 89 -14.27 0.94 -9.01
N THR A 90 -14.37 -0.19 -9.72
CA THR A 90 -14.81 -0.22 -11.14
C THR A 90 -16.02 -1.15 -11.30
N LYS A 91 -16.61 -1.18 -12.50
CA LYS A 91 -17.72 -2.08 -12.83
C LYS A 91 -17.35 -3.57 -12.68
N ILE A 92 -16.08 -3.92 -12.91
CA ILE A 92 -15.60 -5.30 -13.00
C ILE A 92 -14.81 -5.77 -11.77
N SER A 93 -14.43 -4.87 -10.86
CA SER A 93 -13.58 -5.22 -9.73
C SER A 93 -13.87 -4.33 -8.51
N PRO A 94 -14.00 -4.93 -7.31
CA PRO A 94 -14.15 -4.16 -6.08
C PRO A 94 -12.88 -3.38 -5.76
N ARG A 95 -12.97 -2.40 -4.87
CA ARG A 95 -11.80 -1.74 -4.29
C ARG A 95 -11.15 -2.66 -3.25
N SER A 96 -9.83 -2.58 -3.11
CA SER A 96 -9.08 -3.27 -2.05
C SER A 96 -9.13 -2.49 -0.74
N GLY A 97 -9.08 -3.19 0.39
CA GLY A 97 -8.72 -2.58 1.67
C GLY A 97 -7.31 -1.98 1.63
N LEU A 98 -7.01 -1.03 2.51
CA LEU A 98 -5.69 -0.38 2.57
C LEU A 98 -5.11 -0.44 3.98
N LEU A 99 -3.84 -0.84 4.07
CA LEU A 99 -3.09 -0.97 5.32
C LEU A 99 -1.68 -0.41 5.14
N GLY A 100 -1.22 0.44 6.05
CA GLY A 100 0.18 0.84 6.16
C GLY A 100 0.91 0.04 7.24
N ILE A 101 2.16 -0.33 6.99
CA ILE A 101 3.06 -0.94 7.98
C ILE A 101 4.37 -0.16 7.99
N ILE A 102 4.68 0.50 9.10
CA ILE A 102 5.91 1.29 9.29
C ILE A 102 7.07 0.33 9.51
N LEU A 103 8.08 0.40 8.64
CA LEU A 103 9.28 -0.43 8.74
C LEU A 103 10.26 0.12 9.79
N PRO A 104 11.13 -0.74 10.38
CA PRO A 104 12.17 -0.30 11.30
C PRO A 104 13.15 0.73 10.71
N THR A 105 13.25 0.82 9.38
CA THR A 105 14.07 1.83 8.69
C THR A 105 13.45 3.24 8.72
N HIS A 106 12.17 3.36 9.08
CA HIS A 106 11.47 4.64 9.15
C HIS A 106 11.64 5.31 10.52
N SER A 107 11.88 6.61 10.52
CA SER A 107 12.05 7.43 11.73
C SER A 107 10.84 7.50 12.69
N ASN A 108 9.70 6.89 12.34
CA ASN A 108 8.48 6.85 13.15
C ASN A 108 8.26 5.48 13.77
N TYR A 109 9.08 4.48 13.44
CA TYR A 109 8.98 3.15 14.01
C TYR A 109 9.14 3.20 15.54
N GLY A 110 8.23 2.55 16.26
CA GLY A 110 8.22 2.52 17.72
C GLY A 110 7.71 3.79 18.39
N LYS A 111 7.17 4.75 17.62
CA LYS A 111 6.58 5.98 18.17
C LYS A 111 5.07 5.84 18.30
N GLU A 112 4.51 6.46 19.33
CA GLU A 112 3.05 6.52 19.54
C GLU A 112 2.32 7.25 18.41
N THR A 113 3.01 8.17 17.74
CA THR A 113 2.47 8.95 16.63
C THR A 113 3.43 8.95 15.44
N TYR A 114 2.88 9.10 14.24
CA TYR A 114 3.66 9.24 13.03
C TYR A 114 3.61 10.68 12.50
N THR A 115 4.71 11.15 11.93
CA THR A 115 4.75 12.42 11.22
C THR A 115 4.09 12.28 9.85
N ARG A 116 2.96 12.96 9.64
CA ARG A 116 2.18 12.92 8.39
C ARG A 116 3.01 13.12 7.12
N TYR A 117 4.03 13.97 7.20
CA TYR A 117 4.85 14.37 6.05
C TYR A 117 5.97 13.39 5.67
N LEU A 118 6.07 12.28 6.41
CA LEU A 118 7.08 11.24 6.18
C LEU A 118 6.47 9.92 5.68
N ILE A 119 5.15 9.81 5.64
CA ILE A 119 4.45 8.64 5.06
C ILE A 119 3.89 8.99 3.67
N PRO A 120 3.57 7.99 2.81
CA PRO A 120 2.95 8.23 1.51
C PRO A 120 1.70 9.13 1.65
N PRO A 121 1.62 10.26 0.95
CA PRO A 121 0.54 11.22 1.19
C PRO A 121 -0.86 10.68 0.90
N ARG A 122 -1.02 9.82 -0.13
CA ARG A 122 -2.30 9.19 -0.42
C ARG A 122 -2.69 8.16 0.63
N LEU A 123 -1.72 7.51 1.28
CA LEU A 123 -1.99 6.68 2.46
C LEU A 123 -2.51 7.56 3.60
N TYR A 124 -1.85 8.69 3.89
CA TYR A 124 -2.31 9.66 4.88
C TYR A 124 -3.75 10.12 4.63
N ASP A 125 -4.08 10.53 3.40
CA ASP A 125 -5.44 10.97 3.04
C ASP A 125 -6.51 9.89 3.34
N ASN A 126 -6.15 8.61 3.24
CA ASN A 126 -7.04 7.48 3.54
C ASN A 126 -7.06 7.09 5.01
N ILE A 127 -6.02 7.41 5.78
CA ILE A 127 -6.04 7.29 7.24
C ILE A 127 -6.98 8.36 7.82
N GLU A 128 -6.89 9.60 7.35
CA GLU A 128 -7.73 10.72 7.80
C GLU A 128 -9.22 10.45 7.59
N CYS A 129 -9.57 9.82 6.46
CA CYS A 129 -10.96 9.45 6.19
C CYS A 129 -11.36 8.09 6.78
N LYS A 130 -10.52 7.47 7.62
CA LYS A 130 -10.73 6.17 8.29
C LYS A 130 -10.83 4.95 7.35
N TYR A 131 -10.45 5.11 6.09
CA TYR A 131 -10.41 3.99 5.12
C TYR A 131 -9.22 3.05 5.39
N ALA A 132 -8.09 3.63 5.80
CA ALA A 132 -6.85 2.92 6.09
C ALA A 132 -6.49 2.98 7.58
N SER A 133 -5.62 2.06 8.00
CA SER A 133 -4.92 2.14 9.29
C SER A 133 -3.44 1.95 9.05
N ILE A 134 -2.63 2.33 10.03
CA ILE A 134 -1.18 2.21 9.98
C ILE A 134 -0.68 1.65 11.31
N PHE A 135 0.24 0.70 11.26
CA PHE A 135 0.85 0.06 12.43
C PHE A 135 2.35 -0.10 12.22
N ASP A 136 3.09 -0.34 13.30
CA ASP A 136 4.49 -0.73 13.21
C ASP A 136 4.66 -2.17 12.72
N TRP A 137 5.77 -2.41 12.03
CA TRP A 137 6.20 -3.74 11.62
C TRP A 137 6.22 -4.71 12.82
N SER A 138 5.64 -5.88 12.59
CA SER A 138 5.53 -6.97 13.56
C SER A 138 5.75 -8.29 12.83
N LYS A 139 6.41 -9.24 13.51
CA LYS A 139 6.54 -10.64 13.05
C LYS A 139 5.43 -11.56 13.57
N ASP A 140 4.51 -11.01 14.36
CA ASP A 140 3.35 -11.75 14.90
C ASP A 140 2.27 -11.92 13.82
N SER A 141 2.17 -13.13 13.28
CA SER A 141 1.22 -13.49 12.23
C SER A 141 -0.24 -13.27 12.62
N ASN A 142 -0.61 -13.45 13.90
CA ASN A 142 -1.99 -13.23 14.32
C ASN A 142 -2.35 -11.74 14.28
N LYS A 143 -1.44 -10.88 14.75
CA LYS A 143 -1.63 -9.42 14.66
C LYS A 143 -1.74 -8.95 13.23
N VAL A 144 -0.79 -9.35 12.37
CA VAL A 144 -0.77 -8.94 10.96
C VAL A 144 -1.98 -9.47 10.21
N GLN A 145 -2.38 -10.73 10.44
CA GLN A 145 -3.60 -11.29 9.85
C GLN A 145 -4.84 -10.51 10.27
N ASN A 146 -4.96 -10.14 11.55
CA ASN A 146 -6.07 -9.33 12.02
C ASN A 146 -6.08 -7.95 11.36
N TRP A 147 -4.93 -7.27 11.26
CA TRP A 147 -4.85 -5.97 10.58
C TRP A 147 -5.28 -6.05 9.12
N ILE A 148 -4.84 -7.08 8.39
CA ILE A 148 -5.25 -7.33 7.00
C ILE A 148 -6.75 -7.57 6.94
N HIS A 149 -7.32 -8.38 7.84
CA HIS A 149 -8.75 -8.64 7.85
C HIS A 149 -9.58 -7.38 8.16
N GLN A 150 -9.14 -6.54 9.11
CA GLN A 150 -9.81 -5.27 9.39
C GLN A 150 -9.73 -4.31 8.20
N ALA A 151 -8.60 -4.27 7.50
CA ALA A 151 -8.47 -3.48 6.27
C ALA A 151 -9.44 -3.97 5.18
N PHE A 152 -9.60 -5.28 5.03
CA PHE A 152 -10.59 -5.88 4.14
C PHE A 152 -12.01 -5.43 4.50
N LEU A 153 -12.41 -5.49 5.77
CA LEU A 153 -13.76 -5.09 6.20
C LEU A 153 -14.04 -3.60 5.96
N ARG A 154 -13.07 -2.72 6.26
CA ARG A 154 -13.21 -1.27 6.06
C ARG A 154 -13.47 -0.87 4.61
N ARG A 155 -13.00 -1.67 3.65
CA ARG A 155 -13.17 -1.38 2.22
C ARG A 155 -14.65 -1.21 1.86
N ASP A 156 -15.58 -1.85 2.57
CA ASP A 156 -17.02 -1.77 2.25
C ASP A 156 -17.78 -0.80 3.18
N GLN A 157 -17.13 -0.30 4.24
CA GLN A 157 -17.72 0.55 5.28
C GLN A 157 -17.44 2.04 5.06
N THR A 158 -16.35 2.39 4.39
CA THR A 158 -15.86 3.77 4.28
C THR A 158 -15.46 4.08 2.85
N ASN A 159 -15.67 5.33 2.40
CA ASN A 159 -15.22 5.75 1.09
C ASN A 159 -13.75 6.21 1.13
N PRO A 160 -12.89 5.71 0.22
CA PRO A 160 -11.51 6.13 0.17
C PRO A 160 -11.38 7.55 -0.36
N ASN A 161 -10.37 8.26 0.10
CA ASN A 161 -9.98 9.54 -0.48
C ASN A 161 -8.94 9.33 -1.58
N ASN A 162 -9.36 9.44 -2.84
CA ASN A 162 -8.48 9.30 -4.00
C ASN A 162 -8.41 10.60 -4.84
N LYS A 163 -8.67 11.77 -4.21
CA LYS A 163 -8.75 13.07 -4.91
C LYS A 163 -7.38 13.62 -5.33
N ARG A 164 -6.30 13.18 -4.69
CA ARG A 164 -4.94 13.66 -4.94
C ARG A 164 -4.52 13.37 -6.38
N LEU A 165 -3.93 14.35 -7.07
CA LEU A 165 -3.29 14.12 -8.37
C LEU A 165 -2.20 13.05 -8.23
N LEU A 166 -2.03 12.23 -9.27
CA LEU A 166 -0.95 11.23 -9.28
C LEU A 166 0.40 11.92 -9.31
N PHE A 167 1.42 11.27 -8.75
CA PHE A 167 2.79 11.76 -8.89
C PHE A 167 3.24 11.58 -10.34
N ALA A 168 3.67 12.67 -10.98
CA ALA A 168 4.29 12.58 -12.30
C ALA A 168 5.70 11.96 -12.24
N LYS A 169 6.44 12.23 -11.17
CA LYS A 169 7.80 11.76 -10.92
C LYS A 169 8.00 11.39 -9.45
N ASN A 170 9.07 10.65 -9.17
CA ASN A 170 9.53 10.46 -7.80
C ASN A 170 9.83 11.83 -7.17
N ARG A 171 9.56 11.95 -5.87
CA ARG A 171 9.84 13.15 -5.09
C ARG A 171 11.24 13.08 -4.47
N SER A 172 11.72 14.22 -4.00
CA SER A 172 12.98 14.38 -3.27
C SER A 172 12.74 15.23 -2.03
N GLY A 173 13.79 15.44 -1.22
CA GLY A 173 13.72 16.19 0.03
C GLY A 173 13.44 15.31 1.26
N ASP A 174 13.28 15.96 2.41
CA ASP A 174 13.13 15.27 3.70
C ASP A 174 11.67 15.03 4.09
N ARG A 175 10.73 15.76 3.47
CA ARG A 175 9.29 15.72 3.71
C ARG A 175 8.53 16.32 2.52
N TRP A 176 7.23 16.04 2.40
CA TRP A 176 6.48 16.34 1.17
C TRP A 176 5.70 17.66 1.09
N TYR A 177 5.93 18.62 2.00
CA TYR A 177 5.30 19.95 1.97
C TYR A 177 6.24 21.03 1.42
#